data_AF-Q125X6-F1
#
_entry.id   AF-Q125X6-F1
#
_cell.length_a   1.000
_cell.length_b   1.000
_cell.length_c   1.000
_cell.angle_alpha   90.00
_cell.angle_beta   90.00
_cell.angle_gamma   90.00
#
_symmetry.space_group_name_H-M   'P 1'
#
loop_
_entity.id
_entity.type
_entity.pdbx_description
1 polymer ?
#
loop_
_entity_poly.entity_id
_entity_poly.type
_entity_poly.pdbx_seq_one_letter_code
_entity_poly.pdbx_strand_id
1 'polypeptide(L)'
;MPFYRIHGMAIHIKGSKKLPKPCIAQIGISSLHAEATYCMDMSAYLCDGPGAAGRTCDKPLCEAHATQIGKNKHLCPDCRAKHAPRGQGSLFTSLVKS
;
A
#
# COMPACT_ATOMS: atom_id res chain seq x y z
N MET A 1 -11.26 -9.96 16.16
CA MET A 1 -12.29 -8.95 15.78
C MET A 1 -11.53 -7.74 15.25
N PRO A 2 -11.80 -7.26 14.03
CA PRO A 2 -10.98 -6.23 13.40
C PRO A 2 -11.20 -4.85 14.04
N PHE A 3 -10.09 -4.14 14.30
CA PHE A 3 -10.09 -2.73 14.65
C PHE A 3 -9.97 -1.92 13.36
N TYR A 4 -10.78 -0.86 13.24
CA TYR A 4 -10.68 0.08 12.13
C TYR A 4 -10.26 1.47 12.63
N ARG A 5 -9.56 2.22 11.78
CA ARG A 5 -9.22 3.62 12.05
C ARG A 5 -9.99 4.50 11.08
N ILE A 6 -10.99 5.22 11.58
CA ILE A 6 -11.85 6.10 10.80
C ILE A 6 -11.73 7.51 11.39
N HIS A 7 -11.37 8.51 10.58
CA HIS A 7 -11.16 9.90 11.02
C HIS A 7 -10.24 10.06 12.25
N GLY A 8 -9.20 9.23 12.36
CA GLY A 8 -8.24 9.30 13.47
C GLY A 8 -8.68 8.58 14.76
N MET A 9 -9.93 8.13 14.86
CA MET A 9 -10.42 7.33 15.98
C MET A 9 -10.34 5.83 15.68
N ALA A 10 -9.91 5.04 16.67
CA ALA A 10 -9.95 3.58 16.60
C ALA A 10 -11.35 3.11 16.97
N ILE A 11 -12.08 2.58 15.99
CA ILE A 11 -13.44 2.08 16.17
C ILE A 11 -13.42 0.56 16.07
N HIS A 12 -13.92 -0.08 17.13
CA HIS A 12 -14.24 -1.50 17.10
C HIS A 12 -15.67 -1.67 16.58
N ILE A 13 -15.81 -2.26 15.39
CA ILE A 13 -17.13 -2.52 14.80
C ILE A 13 -17.57 -3.94 15.15
N LYS A 14 -18.61 -4.05 15.98
CA LYS A 14 -19.24 -5.33 16.32
C LYS A 14 -20.26 -5.69 15.23
N GLY A 15 -19.84 -6.44 14.22
CA GLY A 15 -20.67 -6.83 13.08
C GLY A 15 -20.21 -8.13 12.41
N SER A 16 -21.18 -8.89 11.91
CA SER A 16 -21.11 -10.30 11.53
C SER A 16 -20.58 -10.57 10.11
N LYS A 17 -19.51 -11.37 10.00
CA LYS A 17 -19.00 -12.13 8.83
C LYS A 17 -18.71 -11.41 7.49
N LYS A 18 -19.28 -10.23 7.20
CA LYS A 18 -19.19 -9.56 5.87
C LYS A 18 -18.35 -8.28 5.84
N LEU A 19 -17.70 -7.91 6.95
CA LEU A 19 -16.86 -6.70 6.94
C LEU A 19 -15.58 -6.93 6.12
N PRO A 20 -15.18 -5.96 5.28
CA PRO A 20 -13.91 -6.04 4.56
C PRO A 20 -12.75 -6.04 5.54
N LYS A 21 -11.64 -6.69 5.18
CA LYS A 21 -10.45 -6.69 6.02
C LYS A 21 -9.93 -5.25 6.19
N PRO A 22 -9.34 -4.89 7.33
CA PRO A 22 -8.73 -3.58 7.48
C PRO A 22 -7.51 -3.45 6.55
N CYS A 23 -7.21 -2.23 6.13
CA CYS A 23 -6.02 -1.91 5.36
C CYS A 23 -4.77 -2.16 6.19
N ILE A 24 -3.83 -2.92 5.62
CA ILE A 24 -2.55 -3.28 6.27
C ILE A 24 -1.35 -2.54 5.67
N ALA A 25 -1.59 -1.42 4.97
CA ALA A 25 -0.52 -0.54 4.56
C ALA A 25 0.17 0.06 5.79
N GLN A 26 1.50 0.07 5.80
CA GLN A 26 2.28 0.71 6.86
C GLN A 26 2.28 2.22 6.62
N ILE A 27 1.83 2.95 7.64
CA ILE A 27 1.91 4.41 7.71
C ILE A 27 3.02 4.75 8.69
N GLY A 28 4.20 5.08 8.17
CA GLY A 28 5.29 5.58 8.99
C GLY A 28 4.93 6.96 9.53
N ILE A 29 4.74 7.10 10.84
CA ILE A 29 4.75 8.41 11.48
C ILE A 29 6.20 8.74 11.79
N SER A 30 6.73 9.78 11.16
CA SER A 30 8.08 10.27 11.43
C SER A 30 8.26 10.62 12.90
N SER A 31 9.40 10.18 13.44
CA SER A 31 10.15 10.71 14.58
C SER A 31 9.46 10.72 15.96
N LEU A 32 9.45 9.58 16.66
CA LEU A 32 10.16 9.42 17.96
C LEU A 32 10.02 8.02 18.60
N HIS A 33 9.06 7.20 18.19
CA HIS A 33 8.95 5.80 18.62
C HIS A 33 8.53 4.92 17.44
N ALA A 34 9.49 4.12 16.96
CA ALA A 34 9.40 3.36 15.71
C ALA A 34 8.54 2.10 15.83
N GLU A 35 7.26 2.25 16.12
CA GLU A 35 6.29 1.16 15.93
C GLU A 35 5.62 1.34 14.57
N ALA A 36 5.79 0.34 13.69
CA ALA A 36 5.15 0.31 12.38
C ALA A 36 3.63 0.38 12.58
N THR A 37 3.06 1.57 12.37
CA THR A 37 1.63 1.78 12.51
C THR A 37 0.95 1.35 11.22
N TYR A 38 -0.12 0.56 11.32
CA TYR A 38 -0.93 0.16 10.17
C TYR A 38 -2.06 1.17 9.95
N CYS A 39 -2.46 1.36 8.69
CA CYS A 39 -3.55 2.28 8.33
C CYS A 39 -4.87 1.90 9.02
N MET A 40 -5.24 0.62 8.99
CA MET A 40 -6.47 0.07 9.58
C MET A 40 -7.78 0.67 9.04
N ASP A 41 -7.77 1.39 7.92
CA ASP A 41 -9.00 1.87 7.30
C ASP A 41 -9.75 0.73 6.57
N MET A 42 -10.99 0.95 6.12
CA MET A 42 -11.75 -0.05 5.38
C MET A 42 -11.10 -0.35 4.03
N SER A 43 -10.80 -1.62 3.75
CA SER A 43 -10.24 -1.99 2.45
C SER A 43 -11.30 -2.05 1.36
N ALA A 44 -11.00 -1.49 0.19
CA ALA A 44 -11.80 -1.64 -1.02
C ALA A 44 -11.05 -2.40 -2.13
N TYR A 45 -9.73 -2.53 -2.03
CA TYR A 45 -8.87 -3.09 -3.07
C TYR A 45 -7.91 -4.15 -2.52
N LEU A 46 -7.38 -4.99 -3.42
CA LEU A 46 -6.33 -5.96 -3.13
C LEU A 46 -5.07 -5.64 -3.94
N CYS A 47 -3.90 -5.90 -3.37
CA CYS A 47 -2.63 -5.72 -4.05
C CYS A 47 -2.32 -6.89 -5.01
N ASP A 48 -2.22 -6.60 -6.30
CA ASP A 48 -1.87 -7.55 -7.36
C ASP A 48 -0.35 -7.65 -7.60
N GLY A 49 0.46 -7.07 -6.71
CA GLY A 49 1.92 -7.06 -6.85
C GLY A 49 2.54 -8.45 -6.69
N PRO A 50 3.76 -8.66 -7.21
CA PRO A 50 4.49 -9.91 -7.01
C PRO A 50 4.82 -10.08 -5.52
N GLY A 51 4.30 -11.15 -4.93
CA GLY A 51 4.58 -11.60 -3.57
C GLY A 51 5.82 -12.51 -3.50
N ALA A 52 6.07 -13.04 -2.31
CA ALA A 52 7.15 -14.00 -2.10
C ALA A 52 6.82 -15.37 -2.74
N ALA A 53 7.84 -16.06 -3.26
CA ALA A 53 7.72 -17.42 -3.78
C ALA A 53 6.63 -17.60 -4.87
N GLY A 54 6.45 -16.62 -5.75
CA GLY A 54 5.54 -16.71 -6.90
C GLY A 54 4.06 -16.50 -6.58
N ARG A 55 3.70 -16.08 -5.36
CA ARG A 55 2.32 -15.71 -5.02
C ARG A 55 2.03 -14.23 -5.28
N THR A 56 0.75 -13.86 -5.33
CA THR A 56 0.29 -12.47 -5.29
C THR A 56 0.42 -11.88 -3.88
N CYS A 57 0.57 -10.56 -3.80
CA CYS A 57 0.73 -9.87 -2.53
C CYS A 57 -0.57 -9.89 -1.70
N ASP A 58 -1.73 -9.76 -2.34
CA ASP A 58 -3.10 -9.85 -1.78
C ASP A 58 -3.35 -9.02 -0.51
N LYS A 59 -2.53 -8.00 -0.28
CA LYS A 59 -2.72 -7.09 0.86
C LYS A 59 -4.01 -6.30 0.66
N PRO A 60 -4.93 -6.26 1.65
CA PRO A 60 -6.08 -5.36 1.63
C PRO A 60 -5.64 -3.90 1.74
N LEU A 61 -6.15 -3.08 0.83
CA LEU A 61 -5.82 -1.66 0.69
C LEU A 61 -7.10 -0.82 0.72
N CYS A 62 -7.05 0.31 1.42
CA CYS A 62 -8.02 1.38 1.24
C CYS A 62 -7.67 2.18 -0.02
N GLU A 63 -8.59 3.03 -0.47
CA GLU A 63 -8.44 3.86 -1.67
C GLU A 63 -7.18 4.74 -1.62
N ALA A 64 -6.85 5.31 -0.46
CA ALA A 64 -5.66 6.15 -0.29
C ALA A 64 -4.32 5.39 -0.47
N HIS A 65 -4.29 4.09 -0.14
CA HIS A 65 -3.08 3.27 -0.22
C HIS A 65 -3.05 2.34 -1.45
N ALA A 66 -4.11 2.34 -2.25
CA ALA A 66 -4.17 1.60 -3.50
C ALA A 66 -3.70 2.49 -4.66
N THR A 67 -2.64 2.09 -5.35
CA THR A 67 -2.25 2.75 -6.62
C THR A 67 -2.73 1.92 -7.79
N GLN A 68 -3.64 2.47 -8.60
CA GLN A 68 -4.09 1.83 -9.82
C GLN A 68 -2.98 1.86 -10.88
N ILE A 69 -2.57 0.69 -11.36
CA ILE A 69 -1.55 0.53 -12.43
C ILE A 69 -2.16 0.08 -13.76
N GLY A 70 -3.44 -0.30 -13.76
CA GLY A 70 -4.17 -0.76 -14.92
C GLY A 70 -5.64 -1.05 -14.59
N LYS A 71 -6.38 -1.57 -15.57
CA LYS A 71 -7.78 -1.93 -15.37
C LYS A 71 -7.89 -3.04 -14.32
N ASN A 72 -8.58 -2.76 -13.21
CA ASN A 72 -8.75 -3.66 -12.07
C ASN A 72 -7.42 -4.18 -11.47
N LYS A 73 -6.32 -3.41 -11.58
CA LYS A 73 -5.03 -3.78 -11.00
C LYS A 73 -4.52 -2.70 -10.06
N HIS A 74 -4.29 -3.07 -8.80
CA HIS A 74 -3.83 -2.14 -7.77
C HIS A 74 -2.55 -2.64 -7.12
N LEU A 75 -1.62 -1.73 -6.82
CA LEU A 75 -0.41 -2.03 -6.06
C LEU A 75 -0.44 -1.32 -4.70
N CYS A 76 0.06 -2.01 -3.68
CA CYS A 76 0.37 -1.41 -2.39
C CYS A 76 1.62 -0.51 -2.50
N PRO A 77 1.88 0.38 -1.52
CA PRO A 77 3.04 1.27 -1.53
C PRO A 77 4.37 0.52 -1.69
N ASP A 78 4.54 -0.63 -1.03
CA ASP A 78 5.76 -1.45 -1.12
C ASP A 78 5.96 -2.03 -2.54
N CYS A 79 4.89 -2.62 -3.12
CA CYS A 79 4.94 -3.21 -4.45
C CYS A 79 5.09 -2.14 -5.53
N ARG A 80 4.48 -0.97 -5.33
CA ARG A 80 4.68 0.21 -6.18
C ARG A 80 6.12 0.68 -6.13
N ALA A 81 6.75 0.77 -4.95
CA ALA A 81 8.15 1.17 -4.82
C ALA A 81 9.09 0.21 -5.58
N LYS A 82 8.76 -1.08 -5.62
CA LYS A 82 9.51 -2.09 -6.41
C LYS A 82 9.20 -2.02 -7.91
N HIS A 83 7.97 -1.68 -8.29
CA HIS A 83 7.53 -1.53 -9.68
C HIS A 83 7.93 -0.19 -10.28
N ALA A 84 8.24 0.82 -9.45
CA ALA A 84 8.70 2.12 -9.92
C ALA A 84 9.84 1.88 -10.91
N PRO A 85 9.74 2.42 -12.15
CA PRO A 85 10.79 2.23 -13.13
C PRO A 85 12.08 2.71 -12.46
N ARG A 86 13.03 1.78 -12.26
CA ARG A 86 14.38 2.16 -11.86
C ARG A 86 14.78 3.20 -12.89
N GLY A 87 14.87 4.45 -12.46
CA GLY A 87 14.99 5.59 -13.35
C GLY A 87 15.99 5.23 -14.43
N GLN A 88 15.55 5.29 -15.68
CA GLN A 88 16.46 5.22 -16.79
C GLN A 88 17.36 6.44 -16.60
N GLY A 89 18.48 6.23 -15.89
CA GLY A 89 19.46 7.27 -15.58
C GLY A 89 19.77 7.93 -16.91
N SER A 90 19.50 9.22 -16.96
CA SER A 90 19.50 10.07 -18.14
C SER A 90 20.45 9.57 -19.23
N LEU A 91 19.90 8.92 -20.25
CA LEU A 91 20.62 8.59 -21.49
C LEU A 91 21.23 9.85 -22.17
N PHE A 92 20.84 11.05 -21.72
CA PHE A 92 21.21 12.33 -22.30
C PHE A 92 22.22 13.16 -21.49
N THR A 93 22.69 12.72 -20.31
CA THR A 93 23.73 13.49 -19.56
C THR A 93 25.15 13.33 -20.10
N SER A 94 25.37 12.43 -21.05
CA SER A 94 26.69 12.21 -21.66
C SER A 94 26.96 13.07 -22.90
N LEU A 95 26.00 13.89 -23.35
CA LEU A 95 26.06 14.63 -24.63
C LEU A 95 26.48 16.10 -24.53
N VAL A 96 26.84 16.58 -23.33
CA VAL A 96 27.38 17.94 -23.15
C VAL A 96 28.75 17.87 -22.49
N LYS A 97 29.73 17.42 -23.27
CA LYS A 97 31.15 17.77 -23.08
C LYS A 97 31.76 17.89 -24.47
N SER A 98 31.70 19.11 -24.99
CA SER A 98 32.47 19.60 -26.14
C SER A 98 33.20 20.85 -25.70
#